data_AF-A6BD23-F1
#
_entry.id   AF-A6BD23-F1
#
_cell.length_a   1.000
_cell.length_b   1.000
_cell.length_c   1.000
_cell.angle_alpha   90.00
_cell.angle_beta   90.00
_cell.angle_gamma   90.00
#
_symmetry.space_group_name_H-M   'P 1'
#
loop_
_entity.id
_entity.type
_entity.pdbx_description
1 polymer ?
#
loop_
_entity_poly.entity_id
_entity_poly.type
_entity_poly.pdbx_seq_one_letter_code
_entity_poly.pdbx_strand_id
1 'polypeptide(L)'
;MAYTSIIPVSRLDNSITYIRNKDKTTKKGQSAGSLEEAIDYAMNRDKTERSIFEDAIGCVCETAYQDMVATKKRYHKMDGVQGFHLVQSFAKGEVTPELAHRIGMELAKRLLQGKYEAVITTHLNTEHYHNHIVFNSVSMEDGKKYHSNSRSYYEDVRKASDALCLKYGLSVIEPKNGKGKSYAQWMAEQDGKPTWRTSIRLDIRDAVAESFTWKQFLDQMKQRGYQWKLNRKYIALKAPGMERYIRLRSLGKNYSEEGIRQWILQPKSRTPAGKEGASRPPKKKLKGIQALYYSYLYQMGVLKQKPKRISPVLRADIRKLDARIEQMEFLQKHQITTREELLVYRIPLEEQVQALTKERKRLYRSEPDSARIGQITEELKPLRKDIRLCIRIEQQSREMEEKMRLAEQIQRQAEQEEQTEKNRQPRTESR
;
A
#
# COMPACT_ATOMS: atom_id res chain seq x y z
N MET A 1 -9.73 -14.28 10.89
CA MET A 1 -8.87 -14.11 12.06
C MET A 1 -9.20 -12.78 12.70
N ALA A 2 -9.60 -12.84 13.95
CA ALA A 2 -10.01 -11.67 14.70
C ALA A 2 -8.85 -10.71 14.95
N TYR A 3 -9.12 -9.42 14.82
CA TYR A 3 -8.14 -8.34 15.02
C TYR A 3 -8.72 -7.32 15.99
N THR A 4 -7.87 -6.77 16.87
CA THR A 4 -8.28 -5.71 17.79
C THR A 4 -7.37 -4.50 17.62
N SER A 5 -7.87 -3.29 17.85
CA SER A 5 -7.06 -2.07 17.98
C SER A 5 -7.68 -1.16 19.03
N ILE A 6 -6.86 -0.31 19.66
CA ILE A 6 -7.32 0.73 20.59
C ILE A 6 -6.60 2.04 20.29
N ILE A 7 -7.35 3.13 20.18
CA ILE A 7 -6.85 4.44 19.74
C ILE A 7 -7.32 5.51 20.74
N PRO A 8 -6.43 6.36 21.27
CA PRO A 8 -6.83 7.50 22.09
C PRO A 8 -7.54 8.55 21.24
N VAL A 9 -8.61 9.12 21.77
CA VAL A 9 -9.49 10.07 21.08
C VAL A 9 -9.42 11.44 21.77
N SER A 10 -9.23 12.50 20.98
CA SER A 10 -9.32 13.89 21.42
C SER A 10 -10.72 14.49 21.23
N ARG A 11 -11.46 14.03 20.21
CA ARG A 11 -12.83 14.45 19.87
C ARG A 11 -13.83 13.31 20.07
N LEU A 12 -14.33 13.20 21.30
CA LEU A 12 -15.20 12.10 21.72
C LEU A 12 -16.57 12.14 21.03
N ASP A 13 -17.09 13.35 20.81
CA ASP A 13 -18.30 13.66 20.04
C ASP A 13 -18.29 13.02 18.64
N ASN A 14 -17.19 13.21 17.91
CA ASN A 14 -17.00 12.66 16.56
C ASN A 14 -16.95 11.15 16.57
N SER A 15 -16.24 10.56 17.53
CA SER A 15 -16.13 9.10 17.63
C SER A 15 -17.49 8.47 17.92
N ILE A 16 -18.26 9.03 18.86
CA ILE A 16 -19.62 8.54 19.16
C ILE A 16 -20.53 8.67 17.93
N THR A 17 -20.51 9.83 17.26
CA THR A 17 -21.31 10.07 16.05
C THR A 17 -20.95 9.08 14.93
N TYR A 18 -19.65 8.82 14.73
CA TYR A 18 -19.17 7.90 13.71
C TYR A 18 -19.61 6.45 13.95
N ILE A 19 -19.51 5.98 15.20
CA ILE A 19 -19.81 4.58 15.52
C ILE A 19 -21.31 4.29 15.51
N ARG A 20 -22.15 5.30 15.77
CA ARG A 20 -23.62 5.21 15.77
C ARG A 20 -24.27 5.54 14.43
N ASN A 21 -23.51 5.48 13.33
CA ASN A 21 -24.09 5.70 12.01
C ASN A 21 -25.06 4.56 11.66
N LYS A 22 -26.36 4.89 11.61
CA LYS A 22 -27.45 3.94 11.32
C LYS A 22 -27.30 3.18 10.01
N ASP A 23 -26.65 3.76 9.00
CA ASP A 23 -26.40 3.08 7.72
C ASP A 23 -25.41 1.90 7.87
N LYS A 24 -24.64 1.89 8.96
CA LYS A 24 -23.65 0.88 9.28
C LYS A 24 -24.12 -0.08 10.37
N THR A 25 -24.97 0.37 11.29
CA THR A 25 -25.42 -0.41 12.47
C THR A 25 -26.74 -1.13 12.27
N THR A 26 -27.42 -0.90 11.13
CA THR A 26 -28.67 -1.59 10.78
C THR A 26 -28.45 -2.70 9.77
N LYS A 27 -29.13 -3.82 9.99
CA LYS A 27 -29.24 -4.90 8.99
C LYS A 27 -30.10 -4.37 7.83
N LYS A 28 -29.49 -4.11 6.67
CA LYS A 28 -30.26 -3.79 5.46
C LYS A 28 -31.03 -5.03 5.03
N GLY A 29 -32.35 -4.90 4.84
CA GLY A 29 -33.17 -5.98 4.31
C GLY A 29 -32.60 -6.43 2.96
N GLN A 30 -32.43 -7.74 2.78
CA GLN A 30 -32.13 -8.31 1.46
C GLN A 30 -33.37 -8.07 0.59
N SER A 31 -33.24 -7.36 -0.54
CA SER A 31 -34.30 -7.31 -1.53
C SER A 31 -34.42 -8.72 -2.13
N ALA A 32 -35.56 -9.39 -1.93
CA ALA A 32 -35.83 -10.70 -2.52
C ALA A 32 -35.70 -10.62 -4.04
N GLY A 33 -34.76 -11.39 -4.59
CA GLY A 33 -34.51 -11.47 -6.03
C GLY A 33 -35.35 -12.56 -6.72
N SER A 34 -35.95 -13.48 -5.97
CA SER A 34 -36.82 -14.55 -6.48
C SER A 34 -38.17 -14.66 -5.73
N LEU A 35 -39.15 -15.29 -6.37
CA LEU A 35 -40.48 -15.53 -5.81
C LEU A 35 -40.43 -16.47 -4.58
N GLU A 36 -39.49 -17.42 -4.55
CA GLU A 36 -39.26 -18.29 -3.39
C GLU A 36 -38.65 -17.53 -2.21
N GLU A 37 -37.73 -16.59 -2.46
CA GLU A 37 -37.23 -15.68 -1.42
C GLU A 37 -38.32 -14.75 -0.89
N ALA A 38 -39.28 -14.34 -1.73
CA ALA A 38 -40.42 -13.52 -1.32
C ALA A 38 -41.42 -14.28 -0.43
N ILE A 39 -41.60 -15.59 -0.68
CA ILE A 39 -42.45 -16.47 0.14
C ILE A 39 -41.77 -16.76 1.50
N ASP A 40 -40.47 -17.04 1.51
CA ASP A 40 -39.68 -17.18 2.75
C ASP A 40 -39.56 -15.86 3.53
N TYR A 41 -39.61 -14.72 2.84
CA TYR A 41 -39.65 -13.37 3.41
C TYR A 41 -40.99 -13.08 4.09
N ALA A 42 -42.12 -13.49 3.49
CA ALA A 42 -43.45 -13.32 4.08
C ALA A 42 -43.69 -14.23 5.31
N MET A 43 -43.02 -15.39 5.37
CA MET A 43 -43.14 -16.36 6.46
C MET A 43 -42.24 -16.03 7.68
N ASN A 44 -41.24 -15.15 7.54
CA ASN A 44 -40.33 -14.75 8.63
C ASN A 44 -40.73 -13.39 9.25
N ARG A 45 -41.67 -13.44 10.21
CA ARG A 45 -42.12 -12.28 11.00
C ARG A 45 -40.99 -11.57 11.78
N ASP A 46 -39.84 -12.23 11.97
CA ASP A 46 -38.67 -11.68 12.67
C ASP A 46 -37.79 -10.75 11.78
N LYS A 47 -37.94 -10.79 10.44
CA LYS A 47 -37.13 -9.96 9.52
C LYS A 47 -37.71 -8.58 9.25
N THR A 48 -38.92 -8.28 9.75
CA THR A 48 -39.59 -6.98 9.57
C THR A 48 -39.15 -5.92 10.58
N GLU A 49 -38.39 -6.30 11.62
CA GLU A 49 -37.81 -5.36 12.57
C GLU A 49 -36.37 -5.01 12.16
N ARG A 50 -36.08 -3.71 12.01
CA ARG A 50 -34.70 -3.25 11.80
C ARG A 50 -33.91 -3.50 13.08
N SER A 51 -33.16 -4.59 13.16
CA SER A 51 -32.24 -4.82 14.28
C SER A 51 -31.13 -3.76 14.25
N ILE A 52 -31.12 -2.87 15.23
CA ILE A 52 -30.07 -1.87 15.47
C ILE A 52 -29.08 -2.49 16.47
N PHE A 53 -27.82 -2.64 16.06
CA PHE A 53 -26.77 -3.21 16.92
C PHE A 53 -26.01 -2.10 17.64
N GLU A 54 -26.67 -1.47 18.61
CA GLU A 54 -26.15 -0.40 19.46
C GLU A 54 -26.52 -0.65 20.92
N ASP A 55 -25.55 -0.55 21.81
CA ASP A 55 -25.70 -0.71 23.25
C ASP A 55 -24.81 0.29 23.99
N ALA A 56 -25.09 0.54 25.27
CA ALA A 56 -24.27 1.39 26.14
C ALA A 56 -24.09 0.79 27.53
N ILE A 57 -23.00 1.20 28.19
CA ILE A 57 -22.66 0.87 29.58
C ILE A 57 -22.47 2.19 30.31
N GLY A 58 -23.17 2.41 31.42
CA GLY A 58 -22.99 3.60 32.27
C GLY A 58 -23.46 4.93 31.67
N CYS A 59 -24.04 4.92 30.47
CA CYS A 59 -24.62 6.09 29.81
C CYS A 59 -25.80 5.68 28.92
N VAL A 60 -26.51 6.67 28.39
CA VAL A 60 -27.56 6.47 27.38
C VAL A 60 -26.95 6.76 26.00
N CYS A 61 -27.25 5.92 24.99
CA CYS A 61 -26.63 6.05 23.66
C CYS A 61 -26.77 7.46 23.06
N GLU A 62 -27.95 8.07 23.18
CA GLU A 62 -28.34 9.40 22.69
C GLU A 62 -27.54 10.52 23.35
N THR A 63 -27.32 10.42 24.66
CA THR A 63 -26.68 11.46 25.47
C THR A 63 -25.26 11.08 25.90
N ALA A 64 -24.70 9.99 25.37
CA ALA A 64 -23.45 9.41 25.82
C ALA A 64 -22.29 10.42 25.92
N TYR A 65 -22.18 11.34 24.96
CA TYR A 65 -21.17 12.39 25.02
C TYR A 65 -21.38 13.33 26.21
N GLN A 66 -22.62 13.76 26.46
CA GLN A 66 -22.97 14.64 27.56
C GLN A 66 -22.72 13.95 28.90
N ASP A 67 -23.08 12.68 29.01
CA ASP A 67 -22.87 11.86 30.22
C ASP A 67 -21.36 11.74 30.52
N MET A 68 -20.56 11.38 29.51
CA MET A 68 -19.10 11.28 29.63
C MET A 68 -18.44 12.60 30.02
N VAL A 69 -18.92 13.72 29.46
CA VAL A 69 -18.46 15.08 29.81
C VAL A 69 -18.85 15.43 31.24
N ALA A 70 -20.06 15.07 31.69
CA ALA A 70 -20.52 15.33 33.05
C ALA A 70 -19.62 14.63 34.08
N THR A 71 -19.24 13.36 33.84
CA THR A 71 -18.28 12.64 34.69
C THR A 71 -16.91 13.31 34.72
N LYS A 72 -16.39 13.77 33.58
CA LYS A 72 -15.12 14.51 33.54
C LYS A 72 -15.17 15.83 34.32
N LYS A 73 -16.28 16.56 34.21
CA LYS A 73 -16.50 17.79 34.98
C LYS A 73 -16.53 17.50 36.48
N ARG A 74 -17.26 16.45 36.88
CA ARG A 74 -17.35 16.00 38.29
C ARG A 74 -15.97 15.74 38.90
N TYR A 75 -15.07 15.12 38.14
CA TYR A 75 -13.72 14.79 38.61
C TYR A 75 -12.63 15.80 38.18
N HIS A 76 -13.02 16.96 37.64
CA HIS A 76 -12.11 18.01 37.18
C HIS A 76 -11.02 17.53 36.20
N LYS A 77 -11.39 16.65 35.26
CA LYS A 77 -10.46 16.00 34.29
C LYS A 77 -10.84 16.28 32.85
N MET A 78 -10.94 17.56 32.50
CA MET A 78 -11.32 18.02 31.17
C MET A 78 -10.17 17.96 30.15
N ASP A 79 -8.92 17.89 30.59
CA ASP A 79 -7.76 17.97 29.70
C ASP A 79 -7.20 16.60 29.27
N GLY A 80 -6.50 16.62 28.13
CA GLY A 80 -5.79 15.46 27.57
C GLY A 80 -6.67 14.51 26.77
N VAL A 81 -6.37 13.21 26.81
CA VAL A 81 -7.14 12.18 26.11
C VAL A 81 -8.57 12.14 26.66
N GLN A 82 -9.55 12.32 25.78
CA GLN A 82 -10.97 12.41 26.14
C GLN A 82 -11.63 11.03 26.24
N GLY A 83 -11.18 10.07 25.45
CA GLY A 83 -11.67 8.70 25.51
C GLY A 83 -10.82 7.79 24.65
N PHE A 84 -11.29 6.57 24.48
CA PHE A 84 -10.63 5.56 23.67
C PHE A 84 -11.63 4.94 22.71
N HIS A 85 -11.15 4.64 21.50
CA HIS A 85 -11.88 3.93 20.47
C HIS A 85 -11.23 2.59 20.26
N LEU A 86 -11.92 1.53 20.66
CA LEU A 86 -11.52 0.15 20.45
C LEU A 86 -12.29 -0.43 19.27
N VAL A 87 -11.59 -1.12 18.38
CA VAL A 87 -12.17 -1.82 17.22
C VAL A 87 -11.87 -3.31 17.36
N GLN A 88 -12.87 -4.16 17.18
CA GLN A 88 -12.72 -5.61 17.14
C GLN A 88 -13.32 -6.14 15.83
N SER A 89 -12.50 -6.68 14.94
CA SER A 89 -12.92 -7.18 13.63
C SER A 89 -12.87 -8.70 13.59
N PHE A 90 -13.76 -9.33 12.83
CA PHE A 90 -13.85 -10.79 12.67
C PHE A 90 -13.54 -11.23 11.22
N ALA A 91 -13.25 -12.52 10.99
CA ALA A 91 -13.10 -12.98 9.61
C ALA A 91 -14.44 -12.91 8.84
N LYS A 92 -14.34 -12.79 7.53
CA LYS A 92 -15.51 -12.82 6.64
C LYS A 92 -16.26 -14.15 6.83
N GLY A 93 -17.57 -14.07 7.08
CA GLY A 93 -18.45 -15.22 7.23
C GLY A 93 -18.29 -16.02 8.53
N GLU A 94 -17.48 -15.55 9.48
CA GLU A 94 -17.17 -16.29 10.71
C GLU A 94 -18.17 -16.02 11.84
N VAL A 95 -18.85 -14.87 11.80
CA VAL A 95 -19.79 -14.44 12.84
C VAL A 95 -21.08 -13.90 12.23
N THR A 96 -22.20 -14.13 12.91
CA THR A 96 -23.44 -13.41 12.64
C THR A 96 -23.40 -12.01 13.27
N PRO A 97 -24.20 -11.04 12.81
CA PRO A 97 -24.30 -9.71 13.43
C PRO A 97 -24.59 -9.78 14.93
N GLU A 98 -25.50 -10.66 15.34
CA GLU A 98 -25.95 -10.84 16.71
C GLU A 98 -24.83 -11.41 17.60
N LEU A 99 -24.05 -12.36 17.07
CA LEU A 99 -22.91 -12.93 17.77
C LEU A 99 -21.75 -11.93 17.86
N ALA A 100 -21.46 -11.21 16.78
CA ALA A 100 -20.46 -10.15 16.77
C ALA A 100 -20.78 -9.10 17.85
N HIS A 101 -22.03 -8.62 17.91
CA HIS A 101 -22.46 -7.65 18.90
C HIS A 101 -22.34 -8.17 20.33
N ARG A 102 -22.78 -9.40 20.59
CA ARG A 102 -22.65 -10.07 21.89
C ARG A 102 -21.19 -10.15 22.35
N ILE A 103 -20.27 -10.52 21.46
CA ILE A 103 -18.84 -10.58 21.77
C ILE A 103 -18.29 -9.19 22.09
N GLY A 104 -18.71 -8.15 21.38
CA GLY A 104 -18.34 -6.76 21.66
C GLY A 104 -18.80 -6.30 23.04
N MET A 105 -20.03 -6.65 23.42
CA MET A 105 -20.59 -6.39 24.74
C MET A 105 -19.84 -7.12 25.86
N GLU A 106 -19.52 -8.40 25.70
CA GLU A 106 -18.70 -9.14 26.65
C GLU A 106 -17.29 -8.55 26.78
N LEU A 107 -16.68 -8.14 25.67
CA LEU A 107 -15.37 -7.51 25.66
C LEU A 107 -15.39 -6.19 26.42
N ALA A 108 -16.39 -5.33 26.17
CA ALA A 108 -16.55 -4.06 26.86
C ALA A 108 -16.74 -4.26 28.38
N LYS A 109 -17.63 -5.17 28.79
CA LYS A 109 -17.87 -5.49 30.20
C LYS A 109 -16.59 -6.02 30.88
N ARG A 110 -15.86 -6.91 30.22
CA ARG A 110 -14.63 -7.50 30.77
C ARG A 110 -13.51 -6.48 30.94
N LEU A 111 -13.30 -5.60 29.95
CA LEU A 111 -12.23 -4.62 29.97
C LEU A 111 -12.53 -3.44 30.89
N LEU A 112 -13.77 -2.94 30.86
CA LEU A 112 -14.15 -1.70 31.54
C LEU A 112 -14.74 -1.96 32.93
N GLN A 113 -15.14 -3.20 33.22
CA GLN A 113 -15.68 -3.62 34.52
C GLN A 113 -16.87 -2.76 35.01
N GLY A 114 -17.59 -2.12 34.08
CA GLY A 114 -18.67 -1.17 34.39
C GLY A 114 -18.20 0.16 34.97
N LYS A 115 -16.89 0.41 35.06
CA LYS A 115 -16.31 1.62 35.67
C LYS A 115 -16.28 2.82 34.74
N TYR A 116 -16.35 2.60 33.43
CA TYR A 116 -16.28 3.65 32.42
C TYR A 116 -17.54 3.64 31.58
N GLU A 117 -18.09 4.82 31.28
CA GLU A 117 -19.15 4.92 30.27
C GLU A 117 -18.62 4.41 28.93
N ALA A 118 -19.43 3.63 28.21
CA ALA A 118 -19.07 3.10 26.91
C ALA A 118 -20.28 3.00 25.98
N VAL A 119 -20.04 3.22 24.70
CA VAL A 119 -20.99 2.95 23.60
C VAL A 119 -20.40 1.86 22.73
N ILE A 120 -21.18 0.81 22.49
CA ILE A 120 -20.81 -0.37 21.71
C ILE A 120 -21.71 -0.42 20.48
N THR A 121 -21.11 -0.50 19.29
CA THR A 121 -21.87 -0.68 18.06
C THR A 121 -21.22 -1.73 17.18
N THR A 122 -22.03 -2.41 16.36
CA THR A 122 -21.52 -3.38 15.37
C THR A 122 -21.78 -2.85 13.96
N HIS A 123 -20.71 -2.72 13.18
CA HIS A 123 -20.76 -2.26 11.79
C HIS A 123 -20.89 -3.44 10.83
N LEU A 124 -21.91 -3.37 9.98
CA LEU A 124 -22.32 -4.41 9.02
C LEU A 124 -22.12 -4.00 7.55
N ASN A 125 -21.58 -2.80 7.31
CA ASN A 125 -21.45 -2.19 5.99
C ASN A 125 -20.25 -2.71 5.16
N THR A 126 -19.48 -3.66 5.69
CA THR A 126 -18.34 -4.26 5.01
C THR A 126 -18.43 -5.79 5.09
N GLU A 127 -17.64 -6.50 4.29
CA GLU A 127 -17.61 -7.98 4.32
C GLU A 127 -17.13 -8.56 5.66
N HIS A 128 -16.45 -7.74 6.48
CA HIS A 128 -15.94 -8.11 7.79
C HIS A 128 -16.71 -7.36 8.86
N TYR A 129 -17.61 -8.06 9.56
CA TYR A 129 -18.26 -7.48 10.72
C TYR A 129 -17.25 -7.09 11.78
N HIS A 130 -17.48 -5.93 12.38
CA HIS A 130 -16.59 -5.38 13.37
C HIS A 130 -17.35 -4.56 14.40
N ASN A 131 -16.91 -4.67 15.66
CA ASN A 131 -17.41 -3.89 16.76
C ASN A 131 -16.58 -2.62 16.92
N HIS A 132 -17.26 -1.54 17.26
CA HIS A 132 -16.66 -0.31 17.75
C HIS A 132 -17.11 -0.07 19.18
N ILE A 133 -16.15 0.14 20.07
CA ILE A 133 -16.39 0.45 21.47
C ILE A 133 -15.72 1.78 21.75
N VAL A 134 -16.50 2.83 22.01
CA VAL A 134 -15.99 4.14 22.41
C VAL A 134 -16.31 4.35 23.88
N PHE A 135 -15.30 4.61 24.69
CA PHE A 135 -15.47 4.73 26.14
C PHE A 135 -14.70 5.90 26.74
N ASN A 136 -15.18 6.35 27.90
CA ASN A 136 -14.64 7.49 28.62
C ASN A 136 -13.22 7.22 29.09
N SER A 137 -12.36 8.24 29.08
CA SER A 137 -11.02 8.12 29.66
C SER A 137 -11.02 8.24 31.18
N VAL A 138 -12.12 8.62 31.81
CA VAL A 138 -12.26 8.85 33.26
C VAL A 138 -13.31 7.89 33.82
N SER A 139 -12.98 7.21 34.91
CA SER A 139 -13.86 6.29 35.62
C SER A 139 -15.00 7.05 36.31
N MET A 140 -16.22 6.53 36.19
CA MET A 140 -17.42 7.01 36.88
C MET A 140 -17.36 6.77 38.39
N GLU A 141 -16.60 5.75 38.81
CA GLU A 141 -16.56 5.26 40.20
C GLU A 141 -15.57 6.08 41.04
N ASP A 142 -14.34 6.22 40.55
CA ASP A 142 -13.21 6.76 41.32
C ASP A 142 -12.49 7.91 40.61
N GLY A 143 -12.97 8.32 39.44
CA GLY A 143 -12.37 9.38 38.64
C GLY A 143 -10.99 9.03 38.07
N LYS A 144 -10.48 7.80 38.24
CA LYS A 144 -9.14 7.44 37.71
C LYS A 144 -9.15 7.40 36.19
N LYS A 145 -8.02 7.78 35.58
CA LYS A 145 -7.87 7.75 34.13
C LYS A 145 -7.58 6.32 33.66
N TYR A 146 -8.16 5.94 32.53
CA TYR A 146 -7.83 4.69 31.85
C TYR A 146 -6.40 4.78 31.29
N HIS A 147 -5.54 3.83 31.67
CA HIS A 147 -4.14 3.80 31.26
C HIS A 147 -3.95 2.79 30.12
N SER A 148 -3.84 3.30 28.90
CA SER A 148 -3.50 2.50 27.71
C SER A 148 -2.04 2.67 27.33
N ASN A 149 -1.28 1.58 27.37
CA ASN A 149 0.08 1.47 26.85
C ASN A 149 0.24 0.19 26.00
N SER A 150 1.38 0.06 25.31
CA SER A 150 1.64 -1.09 24.43
C SER A 150 1.53 -2.43 25.15
N ARG A 151 1.97 -2.51 26.40
CA ARG A 151 1.90 -3.72 27.22
C ARG A 151 0.45 -4.07 27.55
N SER A 152 -0.33 -3.15 28.11
CA SER A 152 -1.76 -3.35 28.41
C SER A 152 -2.59 -3.70 27.17
N TYR A 153 -2.21 -3.19 26.00
CA TYR A 153 -2.88 -3.56 24.75
C TYR A 153 -2.69 -5.05 24.43
N TYR A 154 -1.47 -5.58 24.52
CA TYR A 154 -1.23 -7.00 24.24
C TYR A 154 -1.68 -7.92 25.38
N GLU A 155 -1.45 -7.53 26.63
CA GLU A 155 -1.71 -8.37 27.81
C GLU A 155 -3.19 -8.38 28.22
N ASP A 156 -3.91 -7.26 28.05
CA ASP A 156 -5.30 -7.13 28.49
C ASP A 156 -6.26 -7.14 27.30
N VAL A 157 -6.13 -6.16 26.40
CA VAL A 157 -7.13 -5.94 25.32
C VAL A 157 -7.13 -7.08 24.30
N ARG A 158 -5.97 -7.36 23.70
CA ARG A 158 -5.85 -8.42 22.69
C ARG A 158 -6.10 -9.79 23.31
N LYS A 159 -5.51 -10.08 24.46
CA LYS A 159 -5.69 -11.36 25.15
C LYS A 159 -7.15 -11.61 25.51
N ALA A 160 -7.89 -10.59 25.98
CA ALA A 160 -9.31 -10.72 26.27
C ALA A 160 -10.14 -10.95 24.99
N SER A 161 -9.85 -10.21 23.91
CA SER A 161 -10.52 -10.41 22.62
C SER A 161 -10.25 -11.80 22.05
N ASP A 162 -8.99 -12.25 22.03
CA ASP A 162 -8.59 -13.56 21.53
C ASP A 162 -9.23 -14.68 22.37
N ALA A 163 -9.26 -14.55 23.70
CA ALA A 163 -9.93 -15.51 24.57
C ALA A 163 -11.45 -15.60 24.31
N LEU A 164 -12.11 -14.47 24.04
CA LEU A 164 -13.53 -14.46 23.68
C LEU A 164 -13.74 -15.09 22.30
N CYS A 165 -12.89 -14.79 21.32
CA CYS A 165 -12.96 -15.40 20.01
C CYS A 165 -12.82 -16.92 20.10
N LEU A 166 -11.83 -17.42 20.85
CA LEU A 166 -11.65 -18.85 21.10
C LEU A 166 -12.85 -19.48 21.83
N LYS A 167 -13.41 -18.81 22.85
CA LYS A 167 -14.63 -19.27 23.56
C LYS A 167 -15.81 -19.49 22.61
N TYR A 168 -15.93 -18.66 21.58
CA TYR A 168 -16.99 -18.71 20.58
C TYR A 168 -16.61 -19.50 19.31
N GLY A 169 -15.49 -20.23 19.32
CA GLY A 169 -15.06 -21.05 18.19
C GLY A 169 -14.51 -20.28 16.99
N LEU A 170 -14.10 -19.03 17.18
CA LEU A 170 -13.57 -18.14 16.15
C LEU A 170 -12.05 -18.20 16.07
N SER A 171 -11.52 -17.92 14.88
CA SER A 171 -10.10 -17.86 14.56
C SER A 171 -9.42 -16.62 15.16
N VAL A 172 -8.26 -16.83 15.78
CA VAL A 172 -7.44 -15.77 16.38
C VAL A 172 -6.11 -15.62 15.66
N ILE A 173 -5.52 -14.41 15.72
CA ILE A 173 -4.20 -14.17 15.15
C ILE A 173 -3.11 -14.70 16.07
N GLU A 174 -2.42 -15.76 15.64
CA GLU A 174 -1.24 -16.25 16.36
C GLU A 174 -0.17 -15.15 16.45
N PRO A 175 0.40 -14.91 17.66
CA PRO A 175 1.48 -13.94 17.82
C PRO A 175 2.75 -14.46 17.12
N LYS A 176 3.01 -13.99 15.90
CA LYS A 176 4.29 -14.19 15.23
C LYS A 176 5.33 -13.24 15.84
N ASN A 177 6.51 -13.76 16.19
CA ASN A 177 7.68 -13.01 16.71
C ASN A 177 8.32 -12.03 15.70
N GLY A 178 7.59 -11.58 14.67
CA GLY A 178 8.06 -10.68 13.63
C GLY A 178 7.38 -9.32 13.70
N LYS A 179 8.10 -8.26 13.33
CA LYS A 179 7.48 -6.95 13.08
C LYS A 179 6.44 -7.10 11.96
N GLY A 180 5.21 -6.66 12.22
CA GLY A 180 4.17 -6.60 11.20
C GLY A 180 4.63 -5.83 9.97
N LYS A 181 4.22 -6.28 8.78
CA LYS A 181 4.51 -5.55 7.54
C LYS A 181 3.72 -4.24 7.54
N SER A 182 4.33 -3.15 7.08
CA SER A 182 3.58 -1.91 6.82
C SER A 182 2.49 -2.19 5.79
N TYR A 183 1.31 -1.58 5.94
CA TYR A 183 0.18 -1.74 5.02
C TYR A 183 0.58 -1.53 3.55
N ALA A 184 1.38 -0.49 3.27
CA ALA A 184 1.91 -0.23 1.93
C ALA A 184 2.84 -1.34 1.42
N GLN A 185 3.58 -2.00 2.31
CA GLN A 185 4.43 -3.14 1.96
C GLN A 185 3.59 -4.39 1.71
N TRP A 186 2.58 -4.67 2.53
CA TRP A 186 1.69 -5.81 2.34
C TRP A 186 0.89 -5.68 1.04
N MET A 187 0.33 -4.50 0.76
CA MET A 187 -0.40 -4.21 -0.48
C MET A 187 0.50 -4.32 -1.71
N ALA A 188 1.72 -3.78 -1.67
CA ALA A 188 2.65 -3.92 -2.79
C ALA A 188 3.07 -5.38 -3.04
N GLU A 189 3.17 -6.20 -2.00
CA GLU A 189 3.45 -7.64 -2.13
C GLU A 189 2.24 -8.42 -2.69
N GLN A 190 1.01 -8.07 -2.31
CA GLN A 190 -0.22 -8.65 -2.88
C GLN A 190 -0.40 -8.28 -4.36
N ASP A 191 -0.12 -7.03 -4.74
CA ASP A 191 -0.21 -6.53 -6.11
C ASP A 191 0.97 -6.98 -7.01
N GLY A 192 1.93 -7.75 -6.48
CA GLY A 192 3.16 -8.13 -7.21
C GLY A 192 4.07 -6.95 -7.58
N LYS A 193 3.87 -5.78 -6.97
CA LYS A 193 4.61 -4.55 -7.26
C LYS A 193 6.04 -4.63 -6.69
N PRO A 194 7.09 -4.38 -7.50
CA PRO A 194 8.46 -4.38 -7.00
C PRO A 194 8.69 -3.20 -6.03
N THR A 195 8.73 -3.48 -4.73
CA THR A 195 9.08 -2.46 -3.73
C THR A 195 10.55 -2.02 -3.87
N TRP A 196 10.88 -0.81 -3.42
CA TRP A 196 12.27 -0.34 -3.38
C TRP A 196 13.20 -1.32 -2.65
N ARG A 197 12.70 -2.02 -1.61
CA ARG A 197 13.46 -3.08 -0.92
C ARG A 197 13.73 -4.27 -1.83
N THR A 198 12.75 -4.69 -2.63
CA THR A 198 12.87 -5.80 -3.56
C THR A 198 13.91 -5.50 -4.65
N SER A 199 13.90 -4.30 -5.25
CA SER A 199 14.92 -3.92 -6.23
C SER A 199 16.32 -3.92 -5.65
N ILE A 200 16.52 -3.31 -4.47
CA ILE A 200 17.84 -3.28 -3.82
C ILE A 200 18.32 -4.71 -3.50
N ARG A 201 17.42 -5.59 -3.05
CA ARG A 201 17.74 -7.00 -2.79
C ARG A 201 18.17 -7.75 -4.06
N LEU A 202 17.55 -7.45 -5.20
CA LEU A 202 17.92 -8.04 -6.49
C LEU A 202 19.28 -7.52 -6.95
N ASP A 203 19.49 -6.20 -6.91
CA ASP A 203 20.77 -5.59 -7.30
C ASP A 203 21.92 -6.12 -6.44
N ILE A 204 21.71 -6.31 -5.14
CA ILE A 204 22.69 -6.94 -4.25
C ILE A 204 22.98 -8.38 -4.68
N ARG A 205 21.96 -9.18 -5.01
CA ARG A 205 22.17 -10.58 -5.44
C ARG A 205 22.98 -10.66 -6.72
N ASP A 206 22.64 -9.82 -7.70
CA ASP A 206 23.34 -9.77 -8.98
C ASP A 206 24.78 -9.27 -8.82
N ALA A 207 25.00 -8.21 -8.03
CA ALA A 207 26.35 -7.71 -7.75
C ALA A 207 27.20 -8.73 -6.99
N VAL A 208 26.60 -9.50 -6.06
CA VAL A 208 27.28 -10.61 -5.38
C VAL A 208 27.64 -11.70 -6.37
N ALA A 209 26.75 -12.07 -7.30
CA ALA A 209 27.03 -13.06 -8.33
C ALA A 209 28.22 -12.65 -9.22
N GLU A 210 28.39 -11.36 -9.47
CA GLU A 210 29.47 -10.81 -10.30
C GLU A 210 30.78 -10.53 -9.53
N SER A 211 30.77 -10.52 -8.19
CA SER A 211 31.91 -10.05 -7.37
C SER A 211 32.56 -11.12 -6.50
N PHE A 212 33.87 -11.34 -6.59
CA PHE A 212 34.61 -12.34 -5.81
C PHE A 212 35.24 -11.78 -4.53
N THR A 213 35.25 -10.46 -4.38
CA THR A 213 35.73 -9.79 -3.16
C THR A 213 34.74 -8.72 -2.72
N TRP A 214 34.81 -8.33 -1.44
CA TRP A 214 34.00 -7.24 -0.90
C TRP A 214 34.21 -5.92 -1.65
N LYS A 215 35.46 -5.64 -2.06
CA LYS A 215 35.80 -4.44 -2.83
C LYS A 215 35.12 -4.45 -4.21
N GLN A 216 35.20 -5.57 -4.93
CA GLN A 216 34.53 -5.73 -6.23
C GLN A 216 33.01 -5.56 -6.11
N PHE A 217 32.41 -6.09 -5.04
CA PHE A 217 30.98 -5.93 -4.78
C PHE A 217 30.58 -4.47 -4.61
N LEU A 218 31.37 -3.70 -3.84
CA LEU A 218 31.12 -2.27 -3.66
C LEU A 218 31.27 -1.50 -4.96
N ASP A 219 32.28 -1.83 -5.77
CA ASP A 219 32.51 -1.21 -7.07
C ASP A 219 31.36 -1.48 -8.05
N GLN A 220 30.88 -2.73 -8.13
CA GLN A 220 29.71 -3.10 -8.94
C GLN A 220 28.44 -2.37 -8.52
N MET A 221 28.21 -2.29 -7.20
CA MET A 221 27.06 -1.54 -6.67
C MET A 221 27.20 -0.04 -6.95
N LYS A 222 28.41 0.52 -6.89
CA LYS A 222 28.68 1.93 -7.22
C LYS A 222 28.44 2.23 -8.70
N GLN A 223 28.81 1.33 -9.62
CA GLN A 223 28.51 1.45 -11.05
C GLN A 223 27.00 1.46 -11.32
N ARG A 224 26.22 0.71 -10.53
CA ARG A 224 24.75 0.74 -10.54
C ARG A 224 24.15 1.98 -9.85
N GLY A 225 24.99 2.93 -9.45
CA GLY A 225 24.61 4.23 -8.87
C GLY A 225 24.35 4.23 -7.36
N TYR A 226 24.72 3.16 -6.65
CA TYR A 226 24.56 3.11 -5.20
C TYR A 226 25.68 3.84 -4.45
N GLN A 227 25.30 4.61 -3.43
CA GLN A 227 26.25 5.28 -2.52
C GLN A 227 26.33 4.53 -1.20
N TRP A 228 27.53 4.39 -0.63
CA TRP A 228 27.79 3.60 0.58
C TRP A 228 28.33 4.46 1.72
N LYS A 229 27.92 4.14 2.95
CA LYS A 229 28.51 4.63 4.21
C LYS A 229 29.06 3.45 4.98
N LEU A 230 30.37 3.24 4.86
CA LEU A 230 31.11 2.12 5.44
C LEU A 230 31.67 2.44 6.84
N ASN A 231 32.01 3.70 7.11
CA ASN A 231 32.71 4.14 8.33
C ASN A 231 31.80 4.30 9.57
N ARG A 232 30.75 3.49 9.71
CA ARG A 232 29.83 3.56 10.86
C ARG A 232 29.60 2.17 11.43
N LYS A 233 29.14 2.08 12.69
CA LYS A 233 28.73 0.82 13.36
C LYS A 233 27.83 -0.09 12.51
N TYR A 234 27.13 0.48 11.52
CA TYR A 234 26.29 -0.27 10.59
C TYR A 234 26.42 0.27 9.17
N ILE A 235 26.73 -0.62 8.23
CA ILE A 235 26.77 -0.27 6.81
C ILE A 235 25.39 0.18 6.32
N ALA A 236 25.40 1.30 5.61
CA ALA A 236 24.22 1.83 4.97
C ALA A 236 24.49 2.13 3.48
N LEU A 237 23.48 1.88 2.65
CA LEU A 237 23.48 2.17 1.22
C LEU A 237 22.37 3.16 0.88
N LYS A 238 22.55 3.92 -0.19
CA LYS A 238 21.56 4.83 -0.76
C LYS A 238 21.41 4.49 -2.23
N ALA A 239 20.18 4.12 -2.62
CA ALA A 239 19.85 3.81 -3.99
C ALA A 239 19.76 5.08 -4.85
N PRO A 240 19.99 4.99 -6.17
CA PRO A 240 19.76 6.11 -7.09
C PRO A 240 18.35 6.68 -6.94
N GLY A 241 18.23 7.99 -6.74
CA GLY A 241 16.95 8.69 -6.58
C GLY A 241 16.28 8.58 -5.20
N MET A 242 16.91 7.95 -4.21
CA MET A 242 16.44 8.01 -2.81
C MET A 242 17.12 9.14 -2.05
N GLU A 243 16.40 9.84 -1.17
CA GLU A 243 17.00 10.89 -0.33
C GLU A 243 17.80 10.33 0.85
N ARG A 244 17.32 9.24 1.44
CA ARG A 244 17.83 8.70 2.71
C ARG A 244 18.65 7.42 2.54
N TYR A 245 19.62 7.24 3.42
CA TYR A 245 20.40 6.02 3.54
C TYR A 245 19.63 4.92 4.28
N ILE A 246 19.77 3.69 3.81
CA ILE A 246 19.13 2.49 4.35
C ILE A 246 20.21 1.57 4.91
N ARG A 247 20.02 1.06 6.13
CA ARG A 247 20.93 0.09 6.74
C ARG A 247 20.74 -1.28 6.10
N LEU A 248 21.83 -1.97 5.78
CA LEU A 248 21.82 -3.31 5.19
C LEU A 248 20.92 -4.30 5.94
N ARG A 249 21.03 -4.35 7.28
CA ARG A 249 20.19 -5.20 8.14
C ARG A 249 18.67 -5.00 7.99
N SER A 250 18.23 -3.82 7.52
CA SER A 250 16.81 -3.54 7.33
C SER A 250 16.24 -4.17 6.06
N LEU A 251 17.11 -4.68 5.18
CA LEU A 251 16.72 -5.44 3.98
C LEU A 251 16.45 -6.90 4.31
N GLY A 252 16.76 -7.39 5.51
CA GLY A 252 16.46 -8.75 5.95
C GLY A 252 17.65 -9.42 6.63
N LYS A 253 17.39 -10.53 7.31
CA LYS A 253 18.39 -11.24 8.13
C LYS A 253 19.65 -11.63 7.34
N ASN A 254 19.49 -12.02 6.07
CA ASN A 254 20.60 -12.49 5.24
C ASN A 254 21.31 -11.37 4.46
N TYR A 255 20.86 -10.12 4.58
CA TYR A 255 21.42 -8.95 3.89
C TYR A 255 22.32 -8.12 4.82
N SER A 256 22.82 -8.71 5.92
CA SER A 256 23.85 -8.06 6.73
C SER A 256 25.20 -8.05 5.99
N GLU A 257 26.16 -7.27 6.48
CA GLU A 257 27.50 -7.25 5.91
C GLU A 257 28.14 -8.65 5.95
N GLU A 258 28.00 -9.35 7.07
CA GLU A 258 28.50 -10.70 7.27
C GLU A 258 27.81 -11.68 6.31
N GLY A 259 26.48 -11.57 6.14
CA GLY A 259 25.72 -12.40 5.23
C GLY A 259 26.14 -12.20 3.77
N ILE A 260 26.33 -10.95 3.33
CA ILE A 260 26.75 -10.66 1.95
C ILE A 260 28.22 -11.09 1.75
N ARG A 261 29.11 -10.88 2.72
CA ARG A 261 30.49 -11.38 2.65
C ARG A 261 30.51 -12.90 2.55
N GLN A 262 29.69 -13.61 3.33
CA GLN A 262 29.53 -15.05 3.19
C GLN A 262 29.01 -15.44 1.82
N TRP A 263 28.05 -14.72 1.25
CA TRP A 263 27.56 -15.00 -0.11
C TRP A 263 28.62 -14.79 -1.20
N ILE A 264 29.51 -13.81 -1.03
CA ILE A 264 30.64 -13.59 -1.94
C ILE A 264 31.67 -14.72 -1.83
N LEU A 265 31.92 -15.20 -0.62
CA LEU A 265 32.86 -16.29 -0.33
C LEU A 265 32.30 -17.68 -0.66
N GLN A 266 30.97 -17.83 -0.73
CA GLN A 266 30.37 -19.07 -1.18
C GLN A 266 30.91 -19.40 -2.57
N PRO A 267 31.30 -20.67 -2.82
CA PRO A 267 31.78 -21.09 -4.12
C PRO A 267 30.64 -20.86 -5.11
N LYS A 268 30.75 -19.73 -5.82
CA LYS A 268 29.93 -19.49 -7.00
C LYS A 268 30.18 -20.67 -7.90
N SER A 269 29.12 -21.25 -8.45
CA SER A 269 29.27 -22.28 -9.47
C SER A 269 30.16 -21.69 -10.56
N ARG A 270 31.45 -22.06 -10.55
CA ARG A 270 32.35 -21.80 -11.66
C ARG A 270 31.77 -22.66 -12.77
N THR A 271 30.93 -22.09 -13.62
CA THR A 271 30.85 -22.60 -14.98
C THR A 271 32.22 -22.31 -15.57
N PRO A 272 33.09 -23.30 -15.78
CA PRO A 272 34.31 -23.05 -16.52
C PRO A 272 33.89 -22.47 -17.87
N ALA A 273 34.55 -21.38 -18.27
CA ALA A 273 34.49 -20.92 -19.65
C ALA A 273 35.07 -22.05 -20.49
N GLY A 274 34.20 -22.94 -20.99
CA GLY A 274 34.57 -24.21 -21.59
C GLY A 274 34.23 -25.44 -20.73
N LYS A 275 32.94 -25.67 -20.48
CA LYS A 275 32.24 -26.97 -20.57
C LYS A 275 30.84 -26.78 -19.96
N GLU A 276 29.86 -26.82 -20.85
CA GLU A 276 28.44 -26.58 -20.57
C GLU A 276 27.86 -27.60 -19.57
N GLY A 277 27.11 -27.08 -18.59
CA GLY A 277 25.82 -27.61 -18.14
C GLY A 277 25.78 -28.97 -17.43
N ALA A 278 25.59 -28.95 -16.10
CA ALA A 278 24.94 -30.07 -15.43
C ALA A 278 23.45 -30.15 -15.87
N SER A 279 23.17 -31.14 -16.71
CA SER A 279 21.87 -31.79 -16.97
C SER A 279 20.61 -30.90 -17.02
N ARG A 280 20.55 -30.01 -18.01
CA ARG A 280 19.39 -30.02 -18.91
C ARG A 280 19.90 -30.54 -20.24
N PRO A 281 19.17 -31.43 -20.95
CA PRO A 281 19.60 -31.84 -22.28
C PRO A 281 19.83 -30.55 -23.10
N PRO A 282 21.01 -30.37 -23.73
CA PRO A 282 21.27 -29.18 -24.53
C PRO A 282 20.13 -29.09 -25.54
N LYS A 283 19.45 -27.93 -25.61
CA LYS A 283 18.50 -27.70 -26.70
C LYS A 283 19.30 -27.89 -27.98
N LYS A 284 19.02 -28.98 -28.71
CA LYS A 284 19.69 -29.26 -29.98
C LYS A 284 19.53 -28.02 -30.84
N LYS A 285 20.64 -27.37 -31.21
CA LYS A 285 20.61 -26.24 -32.14
C LYS A 285 19.93 -26.76 -33.40
N LEU A 286 18.85 -26.10 -33.82
CA LEU A 286 18.19 -26.40 -35.09
C LEU A 286 19.23 -26.20 -36.20
N LYS A 287 19.39 -27.18 -37.08
CA LYS A 287 20.36 -27.16 -38.18
C LYS A 287 19.65 -27.53 -39.49
N GLY A 288 20.20 -27.07 -40.61
CA GLY A 288 19.65 -27.35 -41.94
C GLY A 288 18.23 -26.80 -42.13
N ILE A 289 17.35 -27.59 -42.72
CA ILE A 289 15.97 -27.20 -43.08
C ILE A 289 15.16 -26.76 -41.85
N GLN A 290 15.42 -27.35 -40.67
CA GLN A 290 14.74 -26.95 -39.44
C GLN A 290 15.08 -25.51 -39.02
N ALA A 291 16.33 -25.08 -39.23
CA ALA A 291 16.74 -23.70 -38.95
C ALA A 291 16.11 -22.73 -39.96
N LEU A 292 16.05 -23.12 -41.24
CA LEU A 292 15.41 -22.35 -42.30
C LEU A 292 13.92 -22.13 -42.01
N TYR A 293 13.18 -23.18 -41.66
CA TYR A 293 11.75 -23.09 -41.33
C TYR A 293 11.52 -22.23 -40.08
N TYR A 294 12.36 -22.35 -39.05
CA TYR A 294 12.26 -21.46 -37.89
C TYR A 294 12.56 -20.01 -38.24
N SER A 295 13.58 -19.72 -39.05
CA SER A 295 13.85 -18.35 -39.51
C SER A 295 12.72 -17.80 -40.37
N TYR A 296 12.11 -18.63 -41.21
CA TYR A 296 10.96 -18.28 -42.03
C TYR A 296 9.75 -17.96 -41.16
N LEU A 297 9.47 -18.75 -40.13
CA LEU A 297 8.39 -18.49 -39.16
C LEU A 297 8.61 -17.21 -38.33
N TYR A 298 9.87 -16.83 -38.07
CA TYR A 298 10.20 -15.53 -37.46
C TYR A 298 10.00 -14.37 -38.45
N GLN A 299 10.37 -14.54 -39.73
CA GLN A 299 10.16 -13.53 -40.78
C GLN A 299 8.68 -13.32 -41.11
N MET A 300 7.90 -14.40 -41.09
CA MET A 300 6.44 -14.37 -41.27
C MET A 300 5.69 -13.82 -40.04
N GLY A 301 6.39 -13.48 -38.95
CA GLY A 301 5.80 -12.88 -37.74
C GLY A 301 5.01 -13.85 -36.85
N VAL A 302 4.89 -15.13 -37.23
CA VAL A 302 4.20 -16.18 -36.46
C VAL A 302 4.93 -16.44 -35.14
N LEU A 303 6.27 -16.45 -35.17
CA LEU A 303 7.10 -16.49 -33.97
C LEU A 303 7.55 -15.07 -33.61
N LYS A 304 7.15 -14.56 -32.44
CA LYS A 304 7.60 -13.25 -31.94
C LYS A 304 9.05 -13.35 -31.48
N GLN A 305 9.93 -12.49 -32.02
CA GLN A 305 11.29 -12.37 -31.47
C GLN A 305 11.21 -11.93 -30.00
N LYS A 306 12.08 -12.49 -29.15
CA LYS A 306 12.19 -11.99 -27.78
C LYS A 306 12.65 -10.54 -27.84
N PRO A 307 11.99 -9.60 -27.13
CA PRO A 307 12.42 -8.21 -27.13
C PRO A 307 13.88 -8.15 -26.66
N LYS A 308 14.70 -7.33 -27.33
CA LYS A 308 16.04 -6.99 -26.86
C LYS A 308 15.93 -6.52 -25.40
N ARG A 309 16.88 -6.94 -24.54
CA ARG A 309 16.85 -6.57 -23.12
C ARG A 309 16.79 -5.04 -23.00
N ILE A 310 15.78 -4.54 -22.29
CA ILE A 310 15.59 -3.10 -22.02
C ILE A 310 16.87 -2.53 -21.39
N SER A 311 17.33 -1.38 -21.87
CA SER A 311 18.56 -0.74 -21.38
C SER A 311 18.48 -0.47 -19.87
N PRO A 312 19.62 -0.51 -19.14
CA PRO A 312 19.64 -0.24 -17.69
C PRO A 312 19.01 1.12 -17.31
N VAL A 313 19.16 2.12 -18.17
CA VAL A 313 18.58 3.47 -18.00
C VAL A 313 17.05 3.43 -17.99
N LEU A 314 16.45 2.68 -18.92
CA LEU A 314 14.99 2.54 -19.02
C LEU A 314 14.42 1.61 -17.94
N ARG A 315 15.20 0.63 -17.44
CA ARG A 315 14.80 -0.22 -16.31
C ARG A 315 14.57 0.55 -15.01
N ALA A 316 15.28 1.65 -14.78
CA ALA A 316 15.07 2.50 -13.61
C ALA A 316 13.67 3.14 -13.57
N ASP A 317 13.08 3.37 -14.75
CA ASP A 317 11.76 4.00 -14.92
C ASP A 317 10.60 3.01 -14.91
N ILE A 318 10.85 1.70 -14.83
CA ILE A 318 9.79 0.68 -14.56
C ILE A 318 8.98 1.07 -13.30
N ARG A 319 9.62 1.73 -12.33
CA ARG A 319 8.97 2.24 -11.10
C ARG A 319 7.96 3.35 -11.34
N LYS A 320 8.02 4.02 -12.50
CA LYS A 320 7.13 5.12 -12.89
C LYS A 320 6.14 4.68 -13.97
N LEU A 321 6.11 3.41 -14.33
CA LEU A 321 5.35 2.90 -15.48
C LEU A 321 3.85 3.22 -15.37
N ASP A 322 3.23 3.02 -14.21
CA ASP A 322 1.83 3.38 -13.99
C ASP A 322 1.57 4.89 -14.19
N ALA A 323 2.49 5.74 -13.73
CA ALA A 323 2.41 7.17 -13.95
C ALA A 323 2.62 7.54 -15.44
N ARG A 324 3.39 6.75 -16.20
CA ARG A 324 3.53 6.91 -17.66
C ARG A 324 2.28 6.48 -18.41
N ILE A 325 1.63 5.42 -17.95
CA ILE A 325 0.35 4.96 -18.50
C ILE A 325 -0.72 6.02 -18.28
N GLU A 326 -0.88 6.57 -17.06
CA GLU A 326 -1.85 7.65 -16.79
C GLU A 326 -1.61 8.87 -17.69
N GLN A 327 -0.34 9.21 -17.94
CA GLN A 327 0.03 10.31 -18.84
C GLN A 327 -0.31 10.01 -20.30
N MET A 328 -0.01 8.81 -20.77
CA MET A 328 -0.32 8.37 -22.12
C MET A 328 -1.83 8.32 -22.35
N GLU A 329 -2.59 7.75 -21.42
CA GLU A 329 -4.06 7.72 -21.46
C GLU A 329 -4.65 9.13 -21.47
N PHE A 330 -4.09 10.05 -20.69
CA PHE A 330 -4.50 11.46 -20.70
C PHE A 330 -4.24 12.12 -22.07
N LEU A 331 -3.04 11.96 -22.62
CA LEU A 331 -2.70 12.48 -23.95
C LEU A 331 -3.61 11.89 -25.03
N GLN A 332 -3.88 10.59 -24.99
CA GLN A 332 -4.76 9.91 -25.93
C GLN A 332 -6.21 10.39 -25.80
N LYS A 333 -6.72 10.51 -24.57
CA LYS A 333 -8.08 10.98 -24.28
C LYS A 333 -8.33 12.38 -24.82
N HIS A 334 -7.33 13.26 -24.71
CA HIS A 334 -7.42 14.65 -25.16
C HIS A 334 -6.82 14.89 -26.54
N GLN A 335 -6.38 13.83 -27.24
CA GLN A 335 -5.77 13.86 -28.57
C GLN A 335 -4.59 14.85 -28.67
N ILE A 336 -3.82 14.97 -27.60
CA ILE A 336 -2.67 15.86 -27.51
C ILE A 336 -1.44 15.11 -28.02
N THR A 337 -0.85 15.62 -29.10
CA THR A 337 0.32 15.04 -29.77
C THR A 337 1.57 15.90 -29.61
N THR A 338 1.40 17.22 -29.44
CA THR A 338 2.51 18.16 -29.30
C THR A 338 2.53 18.87 -27.93
N ARG A 339 3.70 19.39 -27.56
CA ARG A 339 3.85 20.21 -26.34
C ARG A 339 3.07 21.52 -26.44
N GLU A 340 2.93 22.06 -27.64
CA GLU A 340 2.17 23.28 -27.92
C GLU A 340 0.66 23.04 -27.70
N GLU A 341 0.12 21.92 -28.20
CA GLU A 341 -1.26 21.50 -27.93
C GLU A 341 -1.53 21.31 -26.43
N LEU A 342 -0.55 20.80 -25.67
CA LEU A 342 -0.66 20.66 -24.22
C LEU A 342 -0.77 22.01 -23.50
N LEU A 343 -0.10 23.05 -24.01
CA LEU A 343 -0.21 24.41 -23.51
C LEU A 343 -1.56 25.03 -23.87
N VAL A 344 -2.00 24.86 -25.11
CA VAL A 344 -3.32 25.33 -25.58
C VAL A 344 -4.45 24.71 -24.74
N TYR A 345 -4.35 23.42 -24.41
CA TYR A 345 -5.30 22.74 -23.52
C TYR A 345 -5.28 23.30 -22.08
N ARG A 346 -4.11 23.73 -21.60
CA ARG A 346 -3.90 24.20 -20.23
C ARG A 346 -4.44 25.61 -19.98
N ILE A 347 -4.30 26.52 -20.94
CA ILE A 347 -4.69 27.94 -20.81
C ILE A 347 -6.15 28.12 -20.32
N PRO A 348 -7.19 27.55 -20.97
CA PRO A 348 -8.57 27.75 -20.55
C PRO A 348 -8.86 27.15 -19.17
N LEU A 349 -8.19 26.05 -18.80
CA LEU A 349 -8.34 25.45 -17.47
C LEU A 349 -7.77 26.37 -16.38
N GLU A 350 -6.66 27.04 -16.64
CA GLU A 350 -6.07 28.02 -15.71
C GLU A 350 -6.98 29.23 -15.53
N GLU A 351 -7.57 29.74 -16.61
CA GLU A 351 -8.53 30.84 -16.56
C GLU A 351 -9.78 30.46 -15.75
N GLN A 352 -10.33 29.27 -15.97
CA GLN A 352 -11.46 28.75 -15.18
C GLN A 352 -11.12 28.60 -13.69
N VAL A 353 -9.94 28.06 -13.37
CA VAL A 353 -9.47 27.96 -11.98
C VAL A 353 -9.30 29.35 -11.35
N GLN A 354 -8.80 30.33 -12.09
CA GLN A 354 -8.67 31.71 -11.61
C GLN A 354 -10.04 32.34 -11.34
N ALA A 355 -11.00 32.18 -12.25
CA ALA A 355 -12.37 32.69 -12.12
C ALA A 355 -13.06 32.08 -10.88
N LEU A 356 -13.08 30.75 -10.76
CA LEU A 356 -13.65 30.03 -9.62
C LEU A 356 -12.96 30.39 -8.29
N THR A 357 -11.64 30.60 -8.31
CA THR A 357 -10.90 31.03 -7.12
C THR A 357 -11.27 32.46 -6.71
N LYS A 358 -11.51 33.37 -7.66
CA LYS A 358 -11.99 34.73 -7.39
C LYS A 358 -13.42 34.71 -6.83
N GLU A 359 -14.31 33.93 -7.42
CA GLU A 359 -15.70 33.73 -6.94
C GLU A 359 -15.71 33.19 -5.51
N ARG A 360 -14.95 32.13 -5.24
CA ARG A 360 -14.85 31.55 -3.89
C ARG A 360 -14.32 32.55 -2.87
N LYS A 361 -13.32 33.37 -3.23
CA LYS A 361 -12.79 34.43 -2.35
C LYS A 361 -13.82 35.52 -2.07
N ARG A 362 -14.65 35.89 -3.04
CA ARG A 362 -15.77 36.82 -2.85
C ARG A 362 -16.81 36.22 -1.90
N LEU A 363 -17.20 34.96 -2.11
CA LEU A 363 -18.19 34.27 -1.26
C LEU A 363 -17.73 34.14 0.19
N TYR A 364 -16.45 33.86 0.45
CA TYR A 364 -15.92 33.89 1.82
C TYR A 364 -16.06 35.24 2.53
N ARG A 365 -16.15 36.36 1.78
CA ARG A 365 -16.30 37.71 2.34
C ARG A 365 -17.76 38.13 2.47
N SER A 366 -18.63 37.71 1.53
CA SER A 366 -20.05 38.10 1.52
C SER A 366 -20.96 37.10 2.23
N GLU A 367 -20.76 35.80 2.00
CA GLU A 367 -21.64 34.70 2.46
C GLU A 367 -20.81 33.45 2.83
N PRO A 368 -20.18 33.43 4.01
CA PRO A 368 -19.22 32.40 4.39
C PRO A 368 -19.84 31.00 4.56
N ASP A 369 -21.14 30.90 4.82
CA ASP A 369 -21.87 29.64 5.02
C ASP A 369 -22.58 29.13 3.75
N SER A 370 -22.32 29.76 2.60
CA SER A 370 -22.96 29.39 1.33
C SER A 370 -22.52 28.00 0.86
N ALA A 371 -23.49 27.14 0.53
CA ALA A 371 -23.26 25.81 -0.08
C ALA A 371 -22.46 25.89 -1.41
N ARG A 372 -22.46 27.05 -2.07
CA ARG A 372 -21.70 27.33 -3.29
C ARG A 372 -20.18 27.22 -3.07
N ILE A 373 -19.67 27.52 -1.88
CA ILE A 373 -18.23 27.39 -1.56
C ILE A 373 -17.79 25.91 -1.63
N GLY A 374 -18.65 25.00 -1.17
CA GLY A 374 -18.45 23.56 -1.28
C GLY A 374 -18.44 23.10 -2.73
N GLN A 375 -19.43 23.54 -3.52
CA GLN A 375 -19.52 23.23 -4.96
C GLN A 375 -18.29 23.69 -5.73
N ILE A 376 -17.85 24.95 -5.53
CA ILE A 376 -16.64 25.47 -6.17
C ILE A 376 -15.40 24.65 -5.77
N THR A 377 -15.34 24.16 -4.53
CA THR A 377 -14.22 23.34 -4.07
C THR A 377 -14.20 21.98 -4.76
N GLU A 378 -15.36 21.38 -5.02
CA GLU A 378 -15.46 20.16 -5.83
C GLU A 378 -15.13 20.41 -7.31
N GLU A 379 -15.62 21.50 -7.91
CA GLU A 379 -15.32 21.90 -9.30
C GLU A 379 -13.82 22.17 -9.51
N LEU A 380 -13.12 22.75 -8.52
CA LEU A 380 -11.69 23.03 -8.59
C LEU A 380 -10.80 21.77 -8.55
N LYS A 381 -11.28 20.64 -7.98
CA LYS A 381 -10.47 19.41 -7.84
C LYS A 381 -10.03 18.81 -9.18
N PRO A 382 -10.93 18.50 -10.14
CA PRO A 382 -10.54 17.93 -11.42
C PRO A 382 -9.68 18.91 -12.23
N LEU A 383 -10.05 20.19 -12.30
CA LEU A 383 -9.29 21.20 -13.04
C LEU A 383 -7.84 21.32 -12.56
N ARG A 384 -7.62 21.34 -11.23
CA ARG A 384 -6.27 21.35 -10.64
C ARG A 384 -5.53 20.03 -10.81
N LYS A 385 -6.24 18.90 -10.94
CA LYS A 385 -5.61 17.61 -11.26
C LYS A 385 -5.05 17.66 -12.68
N ASP A 386 -5.85 18.10 -13.64
CA ASP A 386 -5.48 18.13 -15.06
C ASP A 386 -4.35 19.11 -15.33
N ILE A 387 -4.39 20.33 -14.76
CA ILE A 387 -3.28 21.30 -14.87
C ILE A 387 -1.98 20.72 -14.32
N ARG A 388 -2.01 20.06 -13.15
CA ARG A 388 -0.82 19.41 -12.57
C ARG A 388 -0.30 18.28 -13.46
N LEU A 389 -1.20 17.56 -14.13
CA LEU A 389 -0.82 16.49 -15.04
C LEU A 389 -0.17 17.06 -16.31
N CYS A 390 -0.71 18.13 -16.89
CA CYS A 390 -0.10 18.84 -18.02
C CYS A 390 1.33 19.33 -17.71
N ILE A 391 1.52 20.01 -16.58
CA ILE A 391 2.85 20.49 -16.15
C ILE A 391 3.83 19.32 -16.02
N ARG A 392 3.37 18.20 -15.43
CA ARG A 392 4.20 17.01 -15.23
C ARG A 392 4.54 16.33 -16.56
N ILE A 393 3.59 16.22 -17.47
CA ILE A 393 3.82 15.67 -18.82
C ILE A 393 4.85 16.52 -19.55
N GLU A 394 4.70 17.85 -19.51
CA GLU A 394 5.64 18.76 -20.17
C GLU A 394 7.08 18.55 -19.67
N GLN A 395 7.29 18.63 -18.34
CA GLN A 395 8.60 18.45 -17.73
C GLN A 395 9.20 17.08 -18.07
N GLN A 396 8.40 16.02 -17.90
CA GLN A 396 8.90 14.68 -18.06
C GLN A 396 9.05 14.25 -19.52
N SER A 397 8.36 14.90 -20.46
CA SER A 397 8.57 14.67 -21.90
C SER A 397 9.99 15.02 -22.32
N ARG A 398 10.57 16.08 -21.74
CA ARG A 398 11.96 16.50 -21.98
C ARG A 398 12.94 15.49 -21.39
N GLU A 399 12.72 15.08 -20.14
CA GLU A 399 13.53 14.04 -19.48
C GLU A 399 13.51 12.71 -20.25
N MET A 400 12.35 12.31 -20.79
CA MET A 400 12.22 11.07 -21.56
C MET A 400 12.98 11.15 -22.89
N GLU A 401 12.90 12.28 -23.58
CA GLU A 401 13.61 12.51 -24.84
C GLU A 401 15.13 12.41 -24.64
N GLU A 402 15.67 13.03 -23.60
CA GLU A 402 17.10 12.93 -23.25
C GLU A 402 17.53 11.49 -22.92
N LYS A 403 16.72 10.76 -22.16
CA LYS A 403 17.02 9.35 -21.82
C LYS A 403 16.95 8.42 -23.02
N MET A 404 16.01 8.65 -23.95
CA MET A 404 15.92 7.89 -25.19
C MET A 404 17.17 8.12 -26.04
N ARG A 405 17.63 9.37 -26.17
CA ARG A 405 18.89 9.70 -26.85
C ARG A 405 20.09 9.00 -26.19
N LEU A 406 20.17 8.99 -24.85
CA LEU A 406 21.24 8.29 -24.13
C LEU A 406 21.19 6.77 -24.34
N ALA A 407 19.99 6.18 -24.31
CA ALA A 407 19.81 4.75 -24.54
C ALA A 407 20.23 4.34 -25.96
N GLU A 408 19.91 5.16 -26.96
CA GLU A 408 20.36 4.95 -28.34
C GLU A 408 21.88 5.07 -28.49
N GLN A 409 22.51 6.04 -27.82
CA GLN A 409 23.97 6.17 -27.82
C GLN A 409 24.64 4.93 -27.22
N ILE A 410 24.15 4.46 -26.06
CA ILE A 410 24.65 3.23 -25.43
C ILE A 410 24.49 2.03 -26.36
N GLN A 411 23.35 1.93 -27.05
CA GLN A 411 23.12 0.83 -27.99
C GLN A 411 24.06 0.91 -29.20
N ARG A 412 24.27 2.09 -29.78
CA ARG A 412 25.21 2.29 -30.90
C ARG A 412 26.65 1.99 -30.49
N GLN A 413 27.06 2.40 -29.29
CA GLN A 413 28.39 2.07 -28.75
C GLN A 413 28.56 0.56 -28.58
N ALA A 414 27.56 -0.13 -27.99
CA ALA A 414 27.60 -1.58 -27.86
C ALA A 414 27.64 -2.29 -29.22
N GLU A 415 26.89 -1.81 -30.22
CA GLU A 415 26.92 -2.34 -31.59
C GLU A 415 28.30 -2.11 -32.26
N GLN A 416 28.92 -0.95 -32.06
CA GLN A 416 30.28 -0.64 -32.55
C GLN A 416 31.38 -1.47 -31.84
N GLU A 417 31.26 -1.66 -30.53
CA GLU A 417 32.14 -2.53 -29.75
C GLU A 417 32.02 -3.99 -30.21
N GLU A 418 30.80 -4.50 -30.43
CA GLU A 418 30.58 -5.85 -30.96
C GLU A 418 31.16 -6.00 -32.38
N GLN A 419 31.04 -4.96 -33.23
CA GLN A 419 31.60 -4.95 -34.58
C GLN A 419 33.15 -4.94 -34.55
N THR A 420 33.76 -4.15 -33.67
CA THR A 420 35.21 -4.07 -33.51
C THR A 420 35.80 -5.33 -32.87
N GLU A 421 35.08 -5.97 -31.95
CA GLU A 421 35.46 -7.24 -31.35
C GLU A 421 35.37 -8.41 -32.36
N LYS A 422 34.33 -8.44 -33.22
CA LYS A 422 34.25 -9.36 -34.36
C LYS A 422 35.39 -9.18 -35.35
N ASN A 423 35.79 -7.93 -35.64
CA ASN A 423 36.92 -7.63 -36.52
C ASN A 423 38.29 -7.90 -35.85
N ARG A 424 38.35 -8.03 -34.52
CA ARG A 424 39.56 -8.35 -33.75
C ARG A 424 39.79 -9.85 -33.55
N GLN A 425 38.86 -10.73 -33.92
CA GLN A 425 39.14 -12.17 -33.94
C GLN A 425 40.22 -12.46 -35.00
N PRO A 426 41.43 -12.90 -34.60
CA PRO A 426 42.51 -13.10 -35.55
C PRO A 426 42.23 -14.36 -36.38
N ARG A 427 42.55 -14.24 -37.69
CA ARG A 427 42.93 -15.34 -38.56
C ARG A 427 43.85 -16.29 -37.78
N THR A 428 43.30 -17.36 -37.22
CA THR A 428 44.09 -18.47 -36.70
C THR A 428 44.37 -19.39 -37.88
N GLU A 429 45.52 -19.10 -38.49
CA GLU A 429 46.46 -20.02 -39.12
C GLU A 429 45.87 -21.30 -39.76
N SER A 430 45.59 -21.20 -41.05
CA SER A 430 45.76 -22.34 -41.95
C SER A 430 47.25 -22.61 -42.11
N ARG A 431 47.74 -23.71 -41.53
CA ARG A 431 49.00 -24.33 -41.90
C ARG A 431 48.83 -25.83 -42.01
#